data_AF-E6QNH0-F1
#
_entry.id   AF-E6QNH0-F1
#
_cell.length_a   1.000
_cell.length_b   1.000
_cell.length_c   1.000
_cell.angle_alpha   90.00
_cell.angle_beta   90.00
_cell.angle_gamma   90.00
#
_symmetry.space_group_name_H-M   'P 1'
#
loop_
_entity.id
_entity.type
_entity.pdbx_description
1 polymer ?
#
loop_
_entity_poly.entity_id
_entity_poly.type
_entity_poly.pdbx_seq_one_letter_code
_entity_poly.pdbx_strand_id
1 'polypeptide(L)'
;MLDDAHEFKVFLNGKEIKKEDRGFYQHVQLLWAFDVATSGDVKAMAKNLAQLPKVVMDGKNPEPCIALLPNVVVCDSTEYAVSGYIASVLLPRHLGSKEDSANMVSIFANGRVFAEDVLTEANSAKYYQSYLVGEIHADFLDDDNVDRATASREAIKKDDPKYQALIAFIRTTLDSIGDQWDDWRTELGLDKAEPQNAAVIEWIDTLADKRDQKAAMKLMTSIKNAVVHSDDIKNDAAKRVLYRGAIIGFEKLRLNNQLDKLAAVTDILGAEFAAIFASLDHVEESAYAEITRQRLAIVKKFAEISNDPTALEKVAQQYLFDHLWLLDPTWDRVTSQVEMEKTLTTYLQKDHPDSSGARLDITYRASSGRHIVVELKKPTKTALGYYDLYEQVSKYKDAVESYYKAKEPNKPVPALDIYLLVAQTPSGFDESKRKSLAEVNGRFITYTQLINDAQSSYQQYLDVTNVTGPLETILKKL
;
A
#
# COMPACT_ATOMS: atom_id res chain seq x y z
N MET A 1 -44.99 10.09 -2.95
CA MET A 1 -44.22 10.56 -1.77
C MET A 1 -45.16 11.27 -0.81
N LEU A 2 -44.86 11.22 0.49
CA LEU A 2 -45.62 11.85 1.57
C LEU A 2 -45.09 13.25 1.87
N ASP A 3 -45.98 14.24 1.85
CA ASP A 3 -45.74 15.59 2.32
C ASP A 3 -46.65 15.86 3.54
N ASP A 4 -46.03 15.97 4.72
CA ASP A 4 -46.74 16.15 5.99
C ASP A 4 -47.37 17.56 6.13
N ALA A 5 -47.01 18.51 5.25
CA ALA A 5 -47.54 19.88 5.27
C ALA A 5 -49.03 19.97 4.92
N HIS A 6 -49.63 18.92 4.34
CA HIS A 6 -51.00 18.90 3.84
C HIS A 6 -51.92 17.84 4.49
N GLU A 7 -51.60 17.37 5.71
CA GLU A 7 -52.34 16.33 6.46
C GLU A 7 -52.54 14.99 5.69
N PHE A 8 -51.79 14.75 4.62
CA PHE A 8 -51.90 13.54 3.82
C PHE A 8 -51.12 12.38 4.46
N LYS A 9 -51.83 11.32 4.87
CA LYS A 9 -51.25 10.15 5.54
C LYS A 9 -51.41 8.89 4.71
N VAL A 10 -50.32 8.16 4.55
CA VAL A 10 -50.29 6.86 3.85
C VAL A 10 -50.02 5.78 4.88
N PHE A 11 -50.83 4.72 4.85
CA PHE A 11 -50.68 3.57 5.71
C PHE A 11 -50.33 2.34 4.87
N LEU A 12 -49.28 1.62 5.25
CA LEU A 12 -48.94 0.31 4.68
C LEU A 12 -49.07 -0.73 5.78
N ASN A 13 -49.93 -1.74 5.56
CA ASN A 13 -50.23 -2.79 6.55
C ASN A 13 -50.62 -2.26 7.94
N GLY A 14 -51.35 -1.13 7.99
CA GLY A 14 -51.80 -0.50 9.22
C GLY A 14 -50.75 0.37 9.93
N LYS A 15 -49.52 0.48 9.40
CA LYS A 15 -48.51 1.41 9.91
C LYS A 15 -48.48 2.67 9.04
N GLU A 16 -48.57 3.85 9.67
CA GLU A 16 -48.33 5.13 8.99
C GLU A 16 -46.89 5.16 8.47
N ILE A 17 -46.72 5.43 7.17
CA ILE A 17 -45.42 5.70 6.58
C ILE A 17 -45.12 7.18 6.81
N LYS A 18 -43.94 7.48 7.33
CA LYS A 18 -43.44 8.82 7.59
C LYS A 18 -42.23 9.13 6.71
N LYS A 19 -41.83 10.41 6.63
CA LYS A 19 -40.56 10.79 5.97
C LYS A 19 -39.37 9.99 6.52
N GLU A 20 -39.32 9.76 7.82
CA GLU A 20 -38.30 8.96 8.52
C GLU A 20 -38.14 7.53 7.99
N ASP A 21 -39.21 6.93 7.41
CA ASP A 21 -39.18 5.57 6.88
C ASP A 21 -38.45 5.46 5.52
N ARG A 22 -37.99 6.57 4.91
CA ARG A 22 -37.24 6.56 3.63
C ARG A 22 -35.86 5.88 3.70
N GLY A 23 -35.41 5.44 4.88
CA GLY A 23 -34.26 4.54 5.08
C GLY A 23 -32.87 5.15 4.88
N PHE A 24 -32.72 6.17 4.03
CA PHE A 24 -31.42 6.81 3.76
C PHE A 24 -31.00 7.84 4.81
N TYR A 25 -31.93 8.44 5.56
CA TYR A 25 -31.62 9.53 6.50
C TYR A 25 -30.55 9.15 7.52
N GLN A 26 -30.56 7.92 8.03
CA GLN A 26 -29.53 7.44 8.95
C GLN A 26 -28.12 7.44 8.34
N HIS A 27 -27.99 7.41 7.01
CA HIS A 27 -26.72 7.37 6.29
C HIS A 27 -26.24 8.75 5.82
N VAL A 28 -27.03 9.81 6.02
CA VAL A 28 -26.67 11.19 5.70
C VAL A 28 -25.42 11.58 6.48
N GLN A 29 -24.41 12.02 5.73
CA GLN A 29 -23.11 12.45 6.23
C GLN A 29 -22.97 13.98 6.16
N LEU A 30 -23.41 14.59 5.05
CA LEU A 30 -23.28 16.04 4.78
C LEU A 30 -24.65 16.59 4.36
N LEU A 31 -24.99 17.81 4.78
CA LEU A 31 -26.30 18.41 4.52
C LEU A 31 -26.17 19.84 3.99
N TRP A 32 -26.88 20.13 2.91
CA TRP A 32 -27.09 21.46 2.38
C TRP A 32 -28.58 21.76 2.33
N ALA A 33 -29.03 22.85 2.95
CA ALA A 33 -30.44 23.20 3.01
C ALA A 33 -30.70 24.60 2.47
N PHE A 34 -31.83 24.79 1.79
CA PHE A 34 -32.27 26.08 1.28
C PHE A 34 -32.98 26.93 2.35
N ASP A 35 -33.35 26.32 3.47
CA ASP A 35 -34.02 27.00 4.58
C ASP A 35 -33.71 26.32 5.93
N VAL A 36 -33.92 27.08 7.01
CA VAL A 36 -33.60 26.66 8.38
C VAL A 36 -34.53 25.56 8.90
N ALA A 37 -35.79 25.56 8.49
CA ALA A 37 -36.78 24.59 8.95
C ALA A 37 -36.42 23.19 8.43
N THR A 38 -36.22 23.07 7.13
CA THR A 38 -35.79 21.83 6.48
C THR A 38 -34.44 21.35 7.03
N SER A 39 -33.50 22.27 7.27
CA SER A 39 -32.22 21.93 7.90
C SER A 39 -32.41 21.25 9.26
N GLY A 40 -33.30 21.79 10.09
CA GLY A 40 -33.64 21.23 11.40
C GLY A 40 -34.25 19.83 11.31
N ASP A 41 -35.20 19.64 10.41
CA ASP A 41 -35.91 18.37 10.23
C ASP A 41 -34.97 17.26 9.75
N VAL A 42 -34.18 17.53 8.70
CA VAL A 42 -33.24 16.53 8.18
C VAL A 42 -32.14 16.23 9.19
N LYS A 43 -31.64 17.23 9.91
CA LYS A 43 -30.65 17.05 10.98
C LYS A 43 -31.17 16.13 12.09
N ALA A 44 -32.46 16.22 12.46
CA ALA A 44 -33.04 15.37 13.50
C ALA A 44 -33.05 13.88 13.10
N MET A 45 -33.13 13.58 11.79
CA MET A 45 -33.13 12.22 11.25
C MET A 45 -31.72 11.71 10.90
N ALA A 46 -30.76 12.62 10.67
CA ALA A 46 -29.39 12.31 10.24
C ALA A 46 -28.49 11.83 11.39
N LYS A 47 -28.45 10.52 11.61
CA LYS A 47 -27.67 9.90 12.70
C LYS A 47 -26.16 9.91 12.50
N ASN A 48 -25.69 9.93 11.26
CA ASN A 48 -24.27 9.84 10.89
C ASN A 48 -23.71 11.16 10.33
N LEU A 49 -24.35 12.28 10.68
CA LEU A 49 -23.93 13.59 10.23
C LEU A 49 -22.51 13.87 10.73
N ALA A 50 -21.62 14.17 9.78
CA ALA A 50 -20.22 14.45 10.07
C ALA A 50 -20.07 15.75 10.86
N GLN A 51 -18.98 15.83 11.64
CA GLN A 51 -18.63 17.01 12.41
C GLN A 51 -17.16 17.37 12.20
N LEU A 52 -16.89 18.67 12.07
CA LEU A 52 -15.55 19.22 11.88
C LEU A 52 -15.26 20.35 12.88
N PRO A 53 -14.03 20.47 13.40
CA PRO A 53 -12.91 19.55 13.20
C PRO A 53 -13.12 18.23 13.97
N LYS A 54 -12.68 17.09 13.42
CA LYS A 54 -12.76 15.76 14.09
C LYS A 54 -12.02 15.71 15.43
N VAL A 55 -11.00 16.53 15.60
CA VAL A 55 -10.22 16.68 16.83
C VAL A 55 -10.35 18.11 17.28
N VAL A 56 -10.74 18.32 18.54
CA VAL A 56 -10.78 19.65 19.15
C VAL A 56 -9.35 20.19 19.21
N MET A 57 -8.99 21.01 18.24
CA MET A 57 -7.77 21.81 18.24
C MET A 57 -8.18 23.26 18.35
N ASP A 58 -7.45 24.02 19.16
CA ASP A 58 -7.66 25.47 19.35
C ASP A 58 -9.03 25.89 19.92
N GLY A 59 -9.68 25.01 20.70
CA GLY A 59 -10.91 25.35 21.42
C GLY A 59 -12.16 25.52 20.56
N LYS A 60 -12.09 25.19 19.26
CA LYS A 60 -13.28 25.10 18.41
C LYS A 60 -14.02 23.80 18.67
N ASN A 61 -15.28 23.90 19.08
CA ASN A 61 -16.15 22.73 19.20
C ASN A 61 -16.45 22.15 17.81
N PRO A 62 -16.57 20.82 17.67
CA PRO A 62 -16.98 20.22 16.40
C PRO A 62 -18.38 20.72 16.01
N GLU A 63 -18.48 21.28 14.82
CA GLU A 63 -19.74 21.72 14.23
C GLU A 63 -20.19 20.69 13.19
N PRO A 64 -21.51 20.43 13.09
CA PRO A 64 -22.04 19.54 12.08
C PRO A 64 -21.79 20.11 10.68
N CYS A 65 -21.42 19.24 9.73
CA CYS A 65 -21.25 19.58 8.31
C CYS A 65 -22.61 19.88 7.66
N ILE A 66 -23.17 21.05 7.99
CA ILE A 66 -24.42 21.59 7.48
C ILE A 66 -24.12 22.98 6.90
N ALA A 67 -24.59 23.24 5.69
CA ALA A 67 -24.55 24.57 5.09
C ALA A 67 -25.93 25.04 4.66
N LEU A 68 -26.21 26.32 4.84
CA LEU A 68 -27.34 26.98 4.23
C LEU A 68 -26.94 27.49 2.84
N LEU A 69 -27.74 27.14 1.84
CA LEU A 69 -27.56 27.53 0.46
C LEU A 69 -28.30 28.84 0.16
N PRO A 70 -27.86 29.61 -0.84
CA PRO A 70 -28.72 30.61 -1.46
C PRO A 70 -30.01 29.95 -1.91
N ASN A 71 -31.15 30.61 -1.70
CA ASN A 71 -32.47 30.03 -1.96
C ASN A 71 -33.32 30.87 -2.92
N VAL A 72 -32.69 31.77 -3.67
CA VAL A 72 -33.36 32.68 -4.60
C VAL A 72 -33.03 32.30 -6.04
N VAL A 73 -34.07 32.06 -6.83
CA VAL A 73 -34.03 31.84 -8.27
C VAL A 73 -34.52 33.11 -8.96
N VAL A 74 -33.75 33.62 -9.93
CA VAL A 74 -34.12 34.84 -10.68
C VAL A 74 -34.61 34.45 -12.07
N CYS A 75 -35.83 34.86 -12.41
CA CYS A 75 -36.40 34.72 -13.76
C CYS A 75 -37.04 36.05 -14.17
N ASP A 76 -36.65 36.60 -15.33
CA ASP A 76 -37.17 37.86 -15.87
C ASP A 76 -37.20 39.04 -14.86
N SER A 77 -36.14 39.17 -14.06
CA SER A 77 -35.99 40.19 -12.99
C SER A 77 -36.95 40.02 -11.79
N THR A 78 -37.64 38.89 -11.71
CA THR A 78 -38.43 38.49 -10.54
C THR A 78 -37.66 37.45 -9.73
N GLU A 79 -37.65 37.60 -8.41
CA GLU A 79 -37.03 36.69 -7.47
C GLU A 79 -38.06 35.69 -6.92
N TYR A 80 -37.70 34.41 -6.97
CA TYR A 80 -38.51 33.31 -6.47
C TYR A 80 -37.73 32.54 -5.41
N ALA A 81 -38.38 32.24 -4.29
CA ALA A 81 -37.76 31.45 -3.23
C ALA A 81 -37.92 29.95 -3.49
N VAL A 82 -36.90 29.17 -3.13
CA VAL A 82 -36.97 27.72 -3.00
C VAL A 82 -36.74 27.30 -1.56
N SER A 83 -37.27 26.14 -1.18
CA SER A 83 -36.99 25.46 0.09
C SER A 83 -36.56 24.02 -0.17
N GLY A 84 -36.17 23.30 0.88
CA GLY A 84 -35.74 21.91 0.77
C GLY A 84 -34.26 21.69 1.06
N TYR A 85 -33.71 20.58 0.58
CA TYR A 85 -32.33 20.17 0.87
C TYR A 85 -31.71 19.28 -0.21
N ILE A 86 -30.39 19.22 -0.17
CA ILE A 86 -29.55 18.22 -0.83
C ILE A 86 -28.62 17.65 0.24
N ALA A 87 -28.49 16.33 0.31
CA ALA A 87 -27.66 15.64 1.29
C ALA A 87 -26.73 14.64 0.60
N SER A 88 -25.54 14.42 1.17
CA SER A 88 -24.63 13.35 0.76
C SER A 88 -24.62 12.23 1.79
N VAL A 89 -24.66 10.98 1.35
CA VAL A 89 -24.40 9.81 2.20
C VAL A 89 -22.91 9.47 2.30
N LEU A 90 -22.55 8.57 3.21
CA LEU A 90 -21.16 8.10 3.36
C LEU A 90 -20.65 7.30 2.13
N LEU A 91 -21.50 6.42 1.57
CA LEU A 91 -21.19 5.54 0.44
C LEU A 91 -22.39 5.48 -0.51
N PRO A 92 -22.21 5.44 -1.84
CA PRO A 92 -23.33 5.46 -2.80
C PRO A 92 -24.33 4.32 -2.57
N ARG A 93 -23.83 3.11 -2.27
CA ARG A 93 -24.66 1.94 -1.89
C ARG A 93 -25.64 2.15 -0.74
N HIS A 94 -25.45 3.17 0.11
CA HIS A 94 -26.40 3.50 1.18
C HIS A 94 -27.70 4.12 0.65
N LEU A 95 -27.73 4.53 -0.62
CA LEU A 95 -28.94 4.96 -1.31
C LEU A 95 -29.67 3.80 -1.99
N GLY A 96 -29.21 2.56 -1.86
CA GLY A 96 -29.83 1.40 -2.50
C GLY A 96 -29.20 1.07 -3.86
N SER A 97 -29.84 0.17 -4.60
CA SER A 97 -29.31 -0.40 -5.85
C SER A 97 -30.22 -0.08 -7.03
N LYS A 98 -29.62 0.39 -8.14
CA LYS A 98 -30.24 0.62 -9.47
C LYS A 98 -31.74 0.94 -9.46
N GLU A 99 -32.62 -0.06 -9.45
CA GLU A 99 -34.08 0.10 -9.57
C GLU A 99 -34.75 0.71 -8.33
N ASP A 100 -34.19 0.50 -7.13
CA ASP A 100 -34.69 1.03 -5.86
C ASP A 100 -33.76 2.12 -5.28
N SER A 101 -32.98 2.78 -6.14
CA SER A 101 -32.02 3.79 -5.71
C SER A 101 -32.71 5.08 -5.29
N ALA A 102 -32.42 5.56 -4.08
CA ALA A 102 -32.78 6.87 -3.59
C ALA A 102 -31.85 7.99 -4.10
N ASN A 103 -30.89 7.68 -4.98
CA ASN A 103 -30.00 8.66 -5.60
C ASN A 103 -30.74 9.51 -6.62
N MET A 104 -31.49 10.50 -6.11
CA MET A 104 -32.26 11.44 -6.90
C MET A 104 -32.37 12.77 -6.16
N VAL A 105 -32.46 13.86 -6.91
CA VAL A 105 -32.91 15.15 -6.39
C VAL A 105 -34.22 15.50 -7.08
N SER A 106 -35.31 15.46 -6.33
CA SER A 106 -36.65 15.70 -6.89
C SER A 106 -37.08 17.16 -6.74
N ILE A 107 -37.81 17.69 -7.72
CA ILE A 107 -38.48 19.00 -7.61
C ILE A 107 -39.94 18.79 -7.22
N PHE A 108 -40.40 19.58 -6.26
CA PHE A 108 -41.79 19.71 -5.85
C PHE A 108 -42.35 21.08 -6.17
N ALA A 109 -43.63 21.14 -6.50
CA ALA A 109 -44.40 22.38 -6.53
C ALA A 109 -45.76 22.12 -5.87
N ASN A 110 -46.09 22.88 -4.82
CA ASN A 110 -47.31 22.74 -4.02
C ASN A 110 -47.57 21.28 -3.58
N GLY A 111 -46.52 20.61 -3.07
CA GLY A 111 -46.59 19.23 -2.57
C GLY A 111 -46.66 18.13 -3.65
N ARG A 112 -46.67 18.49 -4.94
CA ARG A 112 -46.67 17.54 -6.06
C ARG A 112 -45.27 17.38 -6.63
N VAL A 113 -44.89 16.14 -6.97
CA VAL A 113 -43.65 15.87 -7.71
C VAL A 113 -43.79 16.50 -9.09
N PHE A 114 -42.87 17.41 -9.40
CA PHE A 114 -42.82 18.12 -10.67
C PHE A 114 -41.72 17.55 -11.59
N ALA A 115 -40.61 17.12 -11.00
CA ALA A 115 -39.55 16.36 -11.66
C ALA A 115 -38.98 15.31 -10.68
N GLU A 116 -38.82 14.07 -11.12
CA GLU A 116 -38.36 12.98 -10.26
C GLU A 116 -36.87 13.07 -9.94
N ASP A 117 -36.03 13.29 -10.96
CA ASP A 117 -34.58 13.40 -10.77
C ASP A 117 -33.95 14.44 -11.69
N VAL A 118 -33.53 15.57 -11.09
CA VAL A 118 -32.87 16.66 -11.80
C VAL A 118 -31.36 16.47 -11.95
N LEU A 119 -30.76 15.48 -11.28
CA LEU A 119 -29.32 15.21 -11.41
C LEU A 119 -28.97 14.89 -12.87
N THR A 120 -29.84 14.14 -13.55
CA THR A 120 -29.70 13.81 -14.98
C THR A 120 -29.76 15.04 -15.90
N GLU A 121 -30.55 16.05 -15.56
CA GLU A 121 -30.75 17.26 -16.37
C GLU A 121 -29.71 18.36 -16.09
N ALA A 122 -29.17 18.37 -14.87
CA ALA A 122 -28.07 19.26 -14.49
C ALA A 122 -26.80 18.98 -15.31
N ASN A 123 -26.70 17.81 -15.98
CA ASN A 123 -25.66 17.42 -16.94
C ASN A 123 -24.22 17.63 -16.43
N SER A 124 -24.03 17.36 -15.15
CA SER A 124 -22.72 17.32 -14.51
C SER A 124 -22.47 15.84 -14.20
N ALA A 125 -21.86 15.09 -15.11
CA ALA A 125 -21.52 13.67 -14.93
C ALA A 125 -20.37 13.47 -13.90
N LYS A 126 -20.39 14.22 -12.80
CA LYS A 126 -19.41 14.18 -11.73
C LYS A 126 -19.83 13.09 -10.73
N TYR A 127 -18.90 12.18 -10.40
CA TYR A 127 -19.22 11.00 -9.59
C TYR A 127 -19.74 11.32 -8.18
N TYR A 128 -19.37 12.46 -7.56
CA TYR A 128 -19.91 12.81 -6.23
C TYR A 128 -21.45 12.87 -6.22
N GLN A 129 -22.10 13.09 -7.38
CA GLN A 129 -23.55 13.06 -7.49
C GLN A 129 -24.15 11.69 -7.14
N SER A 130 -23.41 10.59 -7.28
CA SER A 130 -23.88 9.25 -6.86
C SER A 130 -24.06 9.12 -5.35
N TYR A 131 -23.61 10.11 -4.56
CA TYR A 131 -23.79 10.17 -3.12
C TYR A 131 -25.00 11.02 -2.72
N LEU A 132 -25.60 11.74 -3.67
CA LEU A 132 -26.59 12.77 -3.36
C LEU A 132 -28.02 12.22 -3.30
N VAL A 133 -28.81 12.82 -2.42
CA VAL A 133 -30.26 12.65 -2.33
C VAL A 133 -30.86 13.96 -1.86
N GLY A 134 -32.03 14.34 -2.38
CA GLY A 134 -32.64 15.60 -1.96
C GLY A 134 -34.03 15.85 -2.52
N GLU A 135 -34.63 16.92 -2.02
CA GLU A 135 -35.90 17.46 -2.51
C GLU A 135 -35.82 18.98 -2.53
N ILE A 136 -36.23 19.59 -3.64
CA ILE A 136 -36.27 21.04 -3.85
C ILE A 136 -37.72 21.44 -4.05
N HIS A 137 -38.22 22.35 -3.23
CA HIS A 137 -39.57 22.87 -3.31
C HIS A 137 -39.53 24.22 -4.03
N ALA A 138 -40.14 24.26 -5.20
CA ALA A 138 -40.19 25.38 -6.14
C ALA A 138 -41.66 25.68 -6.51
N ASP A 139 -42.43 26.12 -5.51
CA ASP A 139 -43.88 26.34 -5.64
C ASP A 139 -44.24 27.38 -6.73
N PHE A 140 -43.30 28.27 -7.07
CA PHE A 140 -43.43 29.25 -8.14
C PHE A 140 -43.57 28.66 -9.56
N LEU A 141 -43.32 27.36 -9.74
CA LEU A 141 -43.60 26.67 -11.00
C LEU A 141 -45.10 26.46 -11.23
N ASP A 142 -45.93 26.64 -10.21
CA ASP A 142 -47.37 26.39 -10.21
C ASP A 142 -48.14 27.56 -9.57
N ASP A 143 -47.55 28.76 -9.54
CA ASP A 143 -48.14 29.98 -8.97
C ASP A 143 -49.01 30.78 -9.96
N ASP A 144 -49.07 30.34 -11.22
CA ASP A 144 -49.81 30.97 -12.30
C ASP A 144 -50.59 29.94 -13.14
N ASN A 145 -51.38 30.43 -14.10
CA ASN A 145 -52.24 29.59 -14.94
C ASN A 145 -51.51 28.94 -16.14
N VAL A 146 -50.17 28.97 -16.18
CA VAL A 146 -49.40 28.36 -17.28
C VAL A 146 -49.25 26.86 -17.02
N ASP A 147 -49.78 26.03 -17.93
CA ASP A 147 -49.60 24.58 -17.86
C ASP A 147 -48.17 24.22 -18.31
N ARG A 148 -47.27 24.01 -17.34
CA ARG A 148 -45.87 23.64 -17.57
C ARG A 148 -45.64 22.14 -17.73
N ALA A 149 -46.65 21.31 -17.51
CA ALA A 149 -46.52 19.87 -17.66
C ALA A 149 -46.55 19.44 -19.15
N THR A 150 -45.91 18.33 -19.48
CA THR A 150 -46.08 17.67 -20.78
C THR A 150 -47.48 17.07 -20.90
N ALA A 151 -47.87 16.65 -22.11
CA ALA A 151 -49.18 16.03 -22.34
C ALA A 151 -49.40 14.74 -21.52
N SER A 152 -48.34 13.97 -21.22
CA SER A 152 -48.42 12.81 -20.32
C SER A 152 -48.52 13.21 -18.84
N ARG A 153 -48.20 14.47 -18.51
CA ARG A 153 -48.02 15.00 -17.15
C ARG A 153 -46.94 14.29 -16.32
N GLU A 154 -46.07 13.53 -16.98
CA GLU A 154 -44.95 12.82 -16.35
C GLU A 154 -43.64 13.62 -16.40
N ALA A 155 -43.60 14.72 -17.15
CA ALA A 155 -42.43 15.57 -17.29
C ALA A 155 -42.85 17.03 -17.45
N ILE A 156 -41.86 17.92 -17.43
CA ILE A 156 -42.05 19.36 -17.65
C ILE A 156 -41.66 19.78 -19.07
N LYS A 157 -42.31 20.83 -19.58
CA LYS A 157 -41.91 21.56 -20.78
C LYS A 157 -40.56 22.25 -20.54
N LYS A 158 -39.51 21.68 -21.12
CA LYS A 158 -38.14 22.12 -20.88
C LYS A 158 -37.86 23.54 -21.36
N ASP A 159 -38.64 24.09 -22.27
CA ASP A 159 -38.52 25.45 -22.80
C ASP A 159 -39.17 26.53 -21.92
N ASP A 160 -39.82 26.16 -20.81
CA ASP A 160 -40.41 27.13 -19.88
C ASP A 160 -39.32 28.01 -19.21
N PRO A 161 -39.47 29.35 -19.19
CA PRO A 161 -38.49 30.26 -18.60
C PRO A 161 -38.20 30.03 -17.11
N LYS A 162 -39.24 29.76 -16.30
CA LYS A 162 -39.09 29.53 -14.86
C LYS A 162 -38.35 28.23 -14.59
N TYR A 163 -38.64 27.19 -15.38
CA TYR A 163 -37.92 25.94 -15.28
C TYR A 163 -36.44 26.07 -15.70
N GLN A 164 -36.16 26.76 -16.80
CA GLN A 164 -34.78 27.00 -17.24
C GLN A 164 -33.98 27.79 -16.19
N ALA A 165 -34.60 28.80 -15.58
CA ALA A 165 -33.98 29.54 -14.47
C ALA A 165 -33.69 28.63 -13.26
N LEU A 166 -34.63 27.75 -12.88
CA LEU A 166 -34.45 26.79 -11.80
C LEU A 166 -33.31 25.80 -12.10
N ILE A 167 -33.25 25.23 -13.31
CA ILE A 167 -32.18 24.30 -13.68
C ILE A 167 -30.82 24.99 -13.71
N ALA A 168 -30.74 26.23 -14.19
CA ALA A 168 -29.50 27.02 -14.14
C ALA A 168 -29.03 27.29 -12.70
N PHE A 169 -29.97 27.62 -11.81
CA PHE A 169 -29.72 27.76 -10.38
C PHE A 169 -29.24 26.44 -9.75
N ILE A 170 -29.91 25.32 -10.03
CA ILE A 170 -29.54 23.98 -9.52
C ILE A 170 -28.14 23.59 -9.99
N ARG A 171 -27.76 23.85 -11.24
CA ARG A 171 -26.40 23.57 -11.74
C ARG A 171 -25.33 24.31 -10.93
N THR A 172 -25.54 25.60 -10.71
CA THR A 172 -24.61 26.44 -9.92
C THR A 172 -24.53 25.95 -8.47
N THR A 173 -25.67 25.58 -7.88
CA THR A 173 -25.74 25.01 -6.54
C THR A 173 -25.01 23.67 -6.45
N LEU A 174 -25.20 22.77 -7.42
CA LEU A 174 -24.52 21.49 -7.46
C LEU A 174 -23.01 21.64 -7.59
N ASP A 175 -22.52 22.60 -8.39
CA ASP A 175 -21.08 22.89 -8.47
C ASP A 175 -20.53 23.35 -7.11
N SER A 176 -21.20 24.29 -6.43
CA SER A 176 -20.82 24.72 -5.09
C SER A 176 -20.86 23.58 -4.05
N ILE A 177 -21.84 22.68 -4.16
CA ILE A 177 -21.92 21.49 -3.31
C ILE A 177 -20.74 20.55 -3.60
N GLY A 178 -20.36 20.38 -4.87
CA GLY A 178 -19.22 19.54 -5.26
C GLY A 178 -17.92 20.01 -4.61
N ASP A 179 -17.63 21.31 -4.71
CA ASP A 179 -16.42 21.90 -4.11
C ASP A 179 -16.42 21.73 -2.57
N GLN A 180 -17.54 22.03 -1.91
CA GLN A 180 -17.66 21.89 -0.46
C GLN A 180 -17.64 20.42 0.00
N TRP A 181 -18.17 19.51 -0.81
CA TRP A 181 -18.13 18.06 -0.57
C TRP A 181 -16.68 17.56 -0.57
N ASP A 182 -15.87 18.00 -1.54
CA ASP A 182 -14.44 17.67 -1.61
C ASP A 182 -13.67 18.24 -0.41
N ASP A 183 -13.92 19.50 -0.04
CA ASP A 183 -13.30 20.16 1.11
C ASP A 183 -13.62 19.42 2.42
N TRP A 184 -14.90 19.22 2.72
CA TRP A 184 -15.32 18.54 3.95
C TRP A 184 -14.77 17.12 4.03
N ARG A 185 -14.78 16.36 2.94
CA ARG A 185 -14.26 14.98 2.95
C ARG A 185 -12.74 14.92 3.04
N THR A 186 -12.04 15.95 2.56
CA THR A 186 -10.60 16.09 2.77
C THR A 186 -10.30 16.37 4.24
N GLU A 187 -11.04 17.27 4.88
CA GLU A 187 -10.89 17.56 6.31
C GLU A 187 -11.28 16.38 7.22
N LEU A 188 -12.28 15.59 6.82
CA LEU A 188 -12.69 14.39 7.55
C LEU A 188 -11.62 13.29 7.53
N GLY A 189 -10.71 13.32 6.56
CA GLY A 189 -9.57 12.41 6.47
C GLY A 189 -9.95 10.92 6.39
N LEU A 190 -9.02 10.08 6.82
CA LEU A 190 -9.24 8.64 6.94
C LEU A 190 -10.11 8.29 8.17
N ASP A 191 -10.85 7.20 8.06
CA ASP A 191 -11.70 6.67 9.14
C ASP A 191 -11.38 5.20 9.41
N LYS A 192 -11.06 4.84 10.67
CA LYS A 192 -10.79 3.44 11.07
C LYS A 192 -12.00 2.53 10.92
N ALA A 193 -13.23 3.07 10.92
CA ALA A 193 -14.45 2.30 10.71
C ALA A 193 -14.58 1.78 9.26
N GLU A 194 -13.85 2.37 8.32
CA GLU A 194 -13.79 1.89 6.94
C GLU A 194 -12.71 0.78 6.85
N PRO A 195 -13.06 -0.48 6.50
CA PRO A 195 -12.11 -1.60 6.53
C PRO A 195 -10.85 -1.38 5.71
N GLN A 196 -10.96 -0.61 4.63
CA GLN A 196 -9.87 -0.32 3.70
C GLN A 196 -8.85 0.67 4.27
N ASN A 197 -9.27 1.51 5.21
CA ASN A 197 -8.44 2.55 5.82
C ASN A 197 -7.76 2.06 7.10
N ALA A 198 -8.29 1.03 7.77
CA ALA A 198 -7.74 0.54 9.03
C ALA A 198 -6.24 0.18 8.92
N ALA A 199 -5.88 -0.61 7.90
CA ALA A 199 -4.49 -0.99 7.65
C ALA A 199 -3.61 0.20 7.21
N VAL A 200 -4.19 1.17 6.49
CA VAL A 200 -3.49 2.39 6.07
C VAL A 200 -3.16 3.26 7.29
N ILE A 201 -4.11 3.42 8.20
CA ILE A 201 -3.90 4.18 9.44
C ILE A 201 -2.91 3.46 10.35
N GLU A 202 -2.98 2.13 10.48
CA GLU A 202 -1.98 1.35 11.20
C GLU A 202 -0.57 1.60 10.68
N TRP A 203 -0.38 1.61 9.35
CA TRP A 203 0.90 1.97 8.74
C TRP A 203 1.32 3.41 9.04
N ILE A 204 0.42 4.39 8.89
CA ILE A 204 0.70 5.80 9.23
C ILE A 204 1.16 5.92 10.69
N ASP A 205 0.51 5.20 11.61
CA ASP A 205 0.83 5.19 13.04
C ASP A 205 2.25 4.63 13.31
N THR A 206 2.85 3.87 12.39
CA THR A 206 4.25 3.40 12.50
C THR A 206 5.31 4.45 12.14
N LEU A 207 4.92 5.55 11.47
CA LEU A 207 5.85 6.59 11.05
C LEU A 207 6.29 7.42 12.27
N ALA A 208 7.60 7.57 12.48
CA ALA A 208 8.13 8.24 13.66
C ALA A 208 8.01 9.78 13.63
N ASP A 209 8.17 10.42 12.45
CA ASP A 209 8.05 11.87 12.31
C ASP A 209 6.58 12.27 12.05
N LYS A 210 6.07 13.23 12.84
CA LYS A 210 4.71 13.78 12.68
C LYS A 210 4.48 14.44 11.33
N ARG A 211 5.52 15.01 10.71
CA ARG A 211 5.42 15.61 9.37
C ARG A 211 5.17 14.53 8.32
N ASP A 212 5.83 13.39 8.44
CA ASP A 212 5.62 12.23 7.56
C ASP A 212 4.21 11.68 7.76
N GLN A 213 3.75 11.56 9.00
CA GLN A 213 2.37 11.17 9.30
C GLN A 213 1.36 12.10 8.61
N LYS A 214 1.58 13.42 8.68
CA LYS A 214 0.70 14.41 8.04
C LYS A 214 0.72 14.30 6.52
N ALA A 215 1.90 14.12 5.91
CA ALA A 215 2.03 13.95 4.47
C ALA A 215 1.36 12.65 3.99
N ALA A 216 1.57 11.55 4.70
CA ALA A 216 0.93 10.27 4.43
C ALA A 216 -0.60 10.36 4.58
N MET A 217 -1.10 10.96 5.66
CA MET A 217 -2.54 11.17 5.89
C MET A 217 -3.17 11.97 4.74
N LYS A 218 -2.51 13.04 4.28
CA LYS A 218 -2.97 13.84 3.14
C LYS A 218 -3.08 12.98 1.87
N LEU A 219 -1.98 12.30 1.49
CA LEU A 219 -1.94 11.47 0.28
C LEU A 219 -3.00 10.37 0.30
N MET A 220 -3.11 9.67 1.43
CA MET A 220 -4.05 8.55 1.56
C MET A 220 -5.51 9.04 1.58
N THR A 221 -5.79 10.22 2.14
CA THR A 221 -7.12 10.85 2.06
C THR A 221 -7.48 11.20 0.62
N SER A 222 -6.53 11.68 -0.19
CA SER A 222 -6.75 11.90 -1.63
C SER A 222 -7.13 10.60 -2.36
N ILE A 223 -6.48 9.47 -2.06
CA ILE A 223 -6.83 8.16 -2.63
C ILE A 223 -8.22 7.70 -2.16
N LYS A 224 -8.56 7.90 -0.89
CA LYS A 224 -9.89 7.61 -0.34
C LYS A 224 -10.98 8.34 -1.12
N ASN A 225 -10.77 9.62 -1.39
CA ASN A 225 -11.76 10.48 -2.04
C ASN A 225 -11.78 10.34 -3.57
N ALA A 226 -10.68 9.85 -4.18
CA ALA A 226 -10.60 9.63 -5.61
C ALA A 226 -11.65 8.65 -6.14
N VAL A 227 -11.98 8.81 -7.41
CA VAL A 227 -12.93 7.96 -8.12
C VAL A 227 -12.21 7.38 -9.32
N VAL A 228 -11.94 6.09 -9.26
CA VAL A 228 -11.19 5.38 -10.32
C VAL A 228 -12.15 4.64 -11.25
N HIS A 229 -13.31 4.22 -10.73
CA HIS A 229 -14.33 3.53 -11.50
C HIS A 229 -15.72 3.92 -11.01
N SER A 230 -16.69 3.94 -11.93
CA SER A 230 -18.11 4.19 -11.62
C SER A 230 -18.83 3.04 -10.90
N ASP A 231 -18.18 1.89 -10.72
CA ASP A 231 -18.74 0.71 -10.08
C ASP A 231 -18.06 0.58 -8.73
N ASP A 232 -18.83 0.58 -7.65
CA ASP A 232 -18.30 0.65 -6.29
C ASP A 232 -17.34 -0.51 -5.97
N ILE A 233 -17.62 -1.73 -6.43
CA ILE A 233 -16.78 -2.91 -6.16
C ILE A 233 -15.44 -2.76 -6.88
N LYS A 234 -15.47 -2.33 -8.15
CA LYS A 234 -14.26 -2.09 -8.93
C LYS A 234 -13.49 -0.88 -8.42
N ASN A 235 -14.18 0.17 -7.99
CA ASN A 235 -13.58 1.36 -7.40
C ASN A 235 -12.83 1.01 -6.11
N ASP A 236 -13.46 0.23 -5.22
CA ASP A 236 -12.83 -0.29 -4.00
C ASP A 236 -11.61 -1.17 -4.32
N ALA A 237 -11.71 -2.04 -5.33
CA ALA A 237 -10.58 -2.86 -5.77
C ALA A 237 -9.41 -2.02 -6.28
N ALA A 238 -9.69 -0.99 -7.09
CA ALA A 238 -8.68 -0.06 -7.60
C ALA A 238 -8.03 0.75 -6.46
N LYS A 239 -8.82 1.25 -5.51
CA LYS A 239 -8.31 1.97 -4.33
C LYS A 239 -7.37 1.11 -3.48
N ARG A 240 -7.65 -0.18 -3.31
CA ARG A 240 -6.73 -1.10 -2.62
C ARG A 240 -5.37 -1.23 -3.33
N VAL A 241 -5.37 -1.24 -4.66
CA VAL A 241 -4.12 -1.26 -5.44
C VAL A 241 -3.37 0.05 -5.29
N LEU A 242 -4.09 1.18 -5.39
CA LEU A 242 -3.50 2.52 -5.20
C LEU A 242 -2.90 2.69 -3.80
N TYR A 243 -3.60 2.27 -2.73
CA TYR A 243 -3.05 2.31 -1.38
C TYR A 243 -1.76 1.50 -1.25
N ARG A 244 -1.72 0.27 -1.77
CA ARG A 244 -0.50 -0.56 -1.73
C ARG A 244 0.66 0.11 -2.45
N GLY A 245 0.42 0.57 -3.69
CA GLY A 245 1.43 1.29 -4.47
C GLY A 245 1.91 2.53 -3.71
N ALA A 246 0.98 3.37 -3.26
CA ALA A 246 1.27 4.62 -2.59
C ALA A 246 2.05 4.44 -1.27
N ILE A 247 1.73 3.43 -0.46
CA ILE A 247 2.49 3.09 0.75
C ILE A 247 3.94 2.76 0.39
N ILE A 248 4.13 1.88 -0.59
CA ILE A 248 5.47 1.47 -1.05
C ILE A 248 6.25 2.68 -1.55
N GLY A 249 5.68 3.50 -2.43
CA GLY A 249 6.40 4.66 -2.96
C GLY A 249 6.62 5.76 -1.93
N PHE A 250 5.70 5.96 -0.99
CA PHE A 250 5.91 6.87 0.14
C PHE A 250 7.11 6.43 0.97
N GLU A 251 7.20 5.14 1.32
CA GLU A 251 8.34 4.58 2.05
C GLU A 251 9.65 4.75 1.29
N LYS A 252 9.66 4.49 -0.03
CA LYS A 252 10.84 4.74 -0.87
C LYS A 252 11.25 6.21 -0.86
N LEU A 253 10.31 7.15 -1.01
CA LEU A 253 10.59 8.59 -0.94
C LEU A 253 11.12 8.99 0.44
N ARG A 254 10.54 8.46 1.52
CA ARG A 254 10.98 8.70 2.90
C ARG A 254 12.42 8.26 3.12
N LEU A 255 12.77 7.03 2.74
CA LEU A 255 14.12 6.49 2.88
C LEU A 255 15.17 7.31 2.10
N ASN A 256 14.76 7.96 1.03
CA ASN A 256 15.61 8.82 0.21
C ASN A 256 15.55 10.31 0.56
N ASN A 257 14.82 10.71 1.61
CA ASN A 257 14.57 12.11 1.99
C ASN A 257 13.93 12.97 0.88
N GLN A 258 12.99 12.40 0.12
CA GLN A 258 12.32 13.03 -1.03
C GLN A 258 10.80 13.19 -0.87
N LEU A 259 10.30 13.20 0.37
CA LEU A 259 8.86 13.35 0.65
C LEU A 259 8.30 14.72 0.23
N ASP A 260 9.15 15.73 0.10
CA ASP A 260 8.82 17.05 -0.43
C ASP A 260 8.25 16.99 -1.85
N LYS A 261 8.65 15.99 -2.66
CA LYS A 261 8.07 15.76 -4.00
C LYS A 261 6.56 15.51 -3.96
N LEU A 262 6.03 14.97 -2.86
CA LEU A 262 4.59 14.75 -2.70
C LEU A 262 3.81 16.05 -2.46
N ALA A 263 4.49 17.15 -2.12
CA ALA A 263 3.81 18.43 -1.91
C ALA A 263 3.18 18.99 -3.19
N ALA A 264 3.75 18.64 -4.36
CA ALA A 264 3.24 19.05 -5.67
C ALA A 264 2.00 18.25 -6.10
N VAL A 265 1.77 17.07 -5.52
CA VAL A 265 0.66 16.20 -5.91
C VAL A 265 -0.66 16.80 -5.43
N THR A 266 -1.42 17.35 -6.36
CA THR A 266 -2.81 17.79 -6.15
C THR A 266 -3.82 16.72 -6.57
N ASP A 267 -3.47 15.90 -7.55
CA ASP A 267 -4.28 14.78 -8.05
C ASP A 267 -3.45 13.50 -8.12
N ILE A 268 -3.91 12.47 -7.42
CA ILE A 268 -3.26 11.14 -7.38
C ILE A 268 -3.45 10.33 -8.67
N LEU A 269 -4.38 10.74 -9.53
CA LEU A 269 -4.56 10.20 -10.88
C LEU A 269 -3.84 11.05 -11.94
N GLY A 270 -3.21 12.15 -11.52
CA GLY A 270 -2.50 13.06 -12.40
C GLY A 270 -1.14 12.53 -12.87
N ALA A 271 -0.66 13.10 -13.97
CA ALA A 271 0.63 12.73 -14.57
C ALA A 271 1.83 12.96 -13.63
N GLU A 272 1.76 13.98 -12.75
CA GLU A 272 2.82 14.27 -11.78
C GLU A 272 2.99 13.15 -10.75
N PHE A 273 1.88 12.61 -10.24
CA PHE A 273 1.91 11.46 -9.34
C PHE A 273 2.53 10.23 -10.03
N ALA A 274 2.08 9.94 -11.26
CA ALA A 274 2.63 8.84 -12.05
C ALA A 274 4.15 9.01 -12.30
N ALA A 275 4.60 10.22 -12.61
CA ALA A 275 6.02 10.51 -12.86
C ALA A 275 6.89 10.33 -11.61
N ILE A 276 6.40 10.74 -10.43
CA ILE A 276 7.10 10.52 -9.16
C ILE A 276 7.31 9.01 -8.93
N PHE A 277 6.28 8.20 -9.13
CA PHE A 277 6.36 6.76 -8.90
C PHE A 277 7.21 6.03 -9.94
N ALA A 278 7.14 6.41 -11.22
CA ALA A 278 8.05 5.89 -12.24
C ALA A 278 9.52 6.23 -11.93
N SER A 279 9.79 7.41 -11.36
CA SER A 279 11.15 7.78 -10.95
C SER A 279 11.71 6.93 -9.82
N LEU A 280 10.86 6.32 -8.99
CA LEU A 280 11.29 5.47 -7.88
C LEU A 280 11.86 4.13 -8.37
N ASP A 281 11.36 3.60 -9.49
CA ASP A 281 11.90 2.38 -10.09
C ASP A 281 13.35 2.63 -10.58
N HIS A 282 13.61 3.79 -11.18
CA HIS A 282 14.98 4.20 -11.54
C HIS A 282 15.89 4.39 -10.32
N VAL A 283 15.36 4.86 -9.19
CA VAL A 283 16.13 4.98 -7.94
C VAL A 283 16.50 3.60 -7.40
N GLU A 284 15.61 2.61 -7.48
CA GLU A 284 15.92 1.24 -7.06
C GLU A 284 16.95 0.56 -7.95
N GLU A 285 16.83 0.70 -9.27
CA GLU A 285 17.85 0.21 -10.20
C GLU A 285 19.21 0.86 -9.92
N SER A 286 19.22 2.17 -9.65
CA SER A 286 20.44 2.89 -9.27
C SER A 286 21.02 2.42 -7.94
N ALA A 287 20.18 2.21 -6.92
CA ALA A 287 20.60 1.72 -5.61
C ALA A 287 21.12 0.28 -5.69
N TYR A 288 20.47 -0.59 -6.46
CA TYR A 288 20.92 -1.96 -6.67
C TYR A 288 22.22 -2.00 -7.48
N ALA A 289 22.37 -1.15 -8.49
CA ALA A 289 23.63 -0.99 -9.21
C ALA A 289 24.76 -0.54 -8.27
N GLU A 290 24.49 0.38 -7.34
CA GLU A 290 25.46 0.82 -6.34
C GLU A 290 25.82 -0.29 -5.34
N ILE A 291 24.84 -1.03 -4.82
CA ILE A 291 25.08 -2.21 -3.98
C ILE A 291 25.94 -3.23 -4.72
N THR A 292 25.66 -3.44 -6.01
CA THR A 292 26.41 -4.38 -6.87
C THR A 292 27.85 -3.92 -7.06
N ARG A 293 28.10 -2.61 -7.28
CA ARG A 293 29.47 -2.06 -7.32
C ARG A 293 30.21 -2.25 -5.99
N GLN A 294 29.55 -2.01 -4.87
CA GLN A 294 30.13 -2.22 -3.53
C GLN A 294 30.49 -3.70 -3.32
N ARG A 295 29.63 -4.63 -3.72
CA ARG A 295 29.91 -6.07 -3.67
C ARG A 295 31.09 -6.46 -4.56
N LEU A 296 31.17 -5.95 -5.78
CA LEU A 296 32.32 -6.18 -6.67
C LEU A 296 33.63 -5.65 -6.05
N ALA A 297 33.60 -4.52 -5.35
CA ALA A 297 34.75 -4.01 -4.61
C ALA A 297 35.17 -4.96 -3.47
N ILE A 298 34.20 -5.52 -2.74
CA ILE A 298 34.45 -6.52 -1.68
C ILE A 298 35.06 -7.80 -2.27
N VAL A 299 34.55 -8.30 -3.40
CA VAL A 299 35.10 -9.46 -4.12
C VAL A 299 36.54 -9.19 -4.56
N LYS A 300 36.82 -8.01 -5.12
CA LYS A 300 38.17 -7.62 -5.53
C LYS A 300 39.14 -7.62 -4.35
N LYS A 301 38.74 -7.05 -3.22
CA LYS A 301 39.57 -7.05 -2.00
C LYS A 301 39.78 -8.46 -1.43
N PHE A 302 38.80 -9.36 -1.53
CA PHE A 302 39.01 -10.76 -1.17
C PHE A 302 40.01 -11.47 -2.11
N ALA A 303 39.99 -11.14 -3.40
CA ALA A 303 40.97 -11.62 -4.36
C ALA A 303 42.39 -11.12 -4.04
N GLU A 304 42.53 -9.87 -3.62
CA GLU A 304 43.81 -9.31 -3.15
C GLU A 304 44.33 -10.08 -1.92
N ILE A 305 43.48 -10.34 -0.92
CA ILE A 305 43.83 -11.15 0.26
C ILE A 305 44.25 -12.57 -0.14
N SER A 306 43.54 -13.18 -1.08
CA SER A 306 43.79 -14.57 -1.51
C SER A 306 45.09 -14.70 -2.31
N ASN A 307 45.49 -13.64 -3.03
CA ASN A 307 46.70 -13.62 -3.87
C ASN A 307 47.95 -13.14 -3.13
N ASP A 308 47.83 -12.57 -1.92
CA ASP A 308 48.96 -12.12 -1.13
C ASP A 308 49.74 -13.32 -0.53
N PRO A 309 51.02 -13.53 -0.92
CA PRO A 309 51.85 -14.63 -0.42
C PRO A 309 52.03 -14.61 1.11
N THR A 310 51.91 -13.43 1.72
CA THR A 310 52.09 -13.17 3.14
C THR A 310 50.80 -13.23 3.94
N ALA A 311 49.65 -13.30 3.27
CA ALA A 311 48.34 -13.34 3.93
C ALA A 311 48.23 -14.50 4.90
N LEU A 312 47.79 -14.18 6.11
CA LEU A 312 47.48 -15.16 7.15
C LEU A 312 46.10 -15.74 6.92
N GLU A 313 45.93 -17.03 7.22
CA GLU A 313 44.65 -17.75 7.14
C GLU A 313 43.55 -17.02 7.93
N LYS A 314 43.90 -16.47 9.10
CA LYS A 314 42.99 -15.68 9.95
C LYS A 314 42.45 -14.41 9.29
N VAL A 315 43.23 -13.79 8.39
CA VAL A 315 42.79 -12.58 7.66
C VAL A 315 41.73 -12.96 6.63
N ALA A 316 41.96 -14.04 5.88
CA ALA A 316 40.98 -14.57 4.93
C ALA A 316 39.72 -15.08 5.64
N GLN A 317 39.88 -15.76 6.79
CA GLN A 317 38.78 -16.24 7.62
C GLN A 317 37.89 -15.09 8.14
N GLN A 318 38.49 -14.06 8.73
CA GLN A 318 37.75 -12.89 9.22
C GLN A 318 36.99 -12.21 8.07
N TYR A 319 37.68 -12.00 6.94
CA TYR A 319 37.07 -11.35 5.78
C TYR A 319 35.90 -12.16 5.20
N LEU A 320 36.04 -13.49 5.11
CA LEU A 320 34.96 -14.35 4.64
C LEU A 320 33.80 -14.40 5.63
N PHE A 321 34.07 -14.38 6.94
CA PHE A 321 33.05 -14.34 7.97
C PHE A 321 32.21 -13.05 7.90
N ASP A 322 32.84 -11.90 7.66
CA ASP A 322 32.14 -10.62 7.52
C ASP A 322 31.34 -10.55 6.21
N HIS A 323 31.61 -11.45 5.26
CA HIS A 323 31.06 -11.46 3.90
C HIS A 323 30.64 -12.86 3.44
N LEU A 324 29.92 -13.62 4.28
CA LEU A 324 29.50 -15.00 3.97
C LEU A 324 28.70 -15.14 2.67
N TRP A 325 28.07 -14.05 2.21
CA TRP A 325 27.39 -13.99 0.91
C TRP A 325 28.31 -14.26 -0.28
N LEU A 326 29.64 -14.23 -0.11
CA LEU A 326 30.61 -14.67 -1.10
C LEU A 326 30.43 -16.15 -1.44
N LEU A 327 30.09 -17.01 -0.47
CA LEU A 327 29.86 -18.44 -0.66
C LEU A 327 28.49 -18.74 -1.27
N ASP A 328 27.48 -17.95 -0.90
CA ASP A 328 26.12 -18.04 -1.43
C ASP A 328 25.38 -16.70 -1.20
N PRO A 329 24.88 -16.03 -2.25
CA PRO A 329 24.22 -14.73 -2.14
C PRO A 329 23.01 -14.69 -1.21
N THR A 330 22.38 -15.84 -0.90
CA THR A 330 21.24 -15.93 0.03
C THR A 330 21.64 -15.73 1.50
N TRP A 331 22.93 -15.64 1.80
CA TRP A 331 23.47 -15.57 3.18
C TRP A 331 23.76 -14.14 3.66
N ASP A 332 23.25 -13.13 2.96
CA ASP A 332 23.41 -11.70 3.25
C ASP A 332 22.69 -11.23 4.53
N ARG A 333 21.78 -12.04 5.11
CA ARG A 333 20.93 -11.66 6.26
C ARG A 333 20.83 -12.75 7.33
N VAL A 334 21.94 -13.35 7.76
CA VAL A 334 21.94 -14.33 8.85
C VAL A 334 22.03 -13.60 10.20
N THR A 335 20.89 -13.36 10.85
CA THR A 335 20.79 -12.44 12.01
C THR A 335 20.90 -13.08 13.39
N SER A 336 21.15 -14.38 13.57
CA SER A 336 21.10 -14.93 14.95
C SER A 336 21.97 -16.11 15.35
N GLN A 337 22.67 -16.81 14.45
CA GLN A 337 23.47 -17.99 14.85
C GLN A 337 24.71 -18.21 13.97
N VAL A 338 25.55 -17.18 13.82
CA VAL A 338 26.87 -17.31 13.18
C VAL A 338 27.95 -17.22 14.25
N GLU A 339 28.82 -18.22 14.34
CA GLU A 339 29.94 -18.27 15.28
C GLU A 339 31.24 -18.52 14.52
N MET A 340 32.27 -17.74 14.86
CA MET A 340 33.64 -17.97 14.41
C MET A 340 34.37 -18.79 15.46
N GLU A 341 35.18 -19.76 15.04
CA GLU A 341 36.03 -20.59 15.91
C GLU A 341 35.26 -21.38 16.99
N LYS A 342 34.11 -21.98 16.65
CA LYS A 342 33.32 -22.79 17.59
C LYS A 342 34.02 -24.11 17.92
N THR A 343 34.25 -24.34 19.20
CA THR A 343 34.84 -25.59 19.68
C THR A 343 33.75 -26.57 20.13
N LEU A 344 33.70 -27.74 19.50
CA LEU A 344 32.76 -28.83 19.79
C LEU A 344 33.44 -30.06 20.41
N THR A 345 34.71 -29.95 20.79
CA THR A 345 35.54 -31.02 21.37
C THR A 345 34.86 -31.81 22.48
N THR A 346 34.18 -31.16 23.41
CA THR A 346 33.51 -31.83 24.54
C THR A 346 32.34 -32.72 24.10
N TYR A 347 31.63 -32.35 23.04
CA TYR A 347 30.55 -33.16 22.46
C TYR A 347 31.12 -34.33 21.68
N LEU A 348 32.16 -34.09 20.87
CA LEU A 348 32.80 -35.12 20.09
C LEU A 348 33.46 -36.20 20.96
N GLN A 349 34.19 -35.79 22.02
CA GLN A 349 34.89 -36.72 22.91
C GLN A 349 33.96 -37.59 23.75
N LYS A 350 32.67 -37.24 23.85
CA LYS A 350 31.67 -38.08 24.50
C LYS A 350 31.41 -39.36 23.71
N ASP A 351 31.37 -39.25 22.38
CA ASP A 351 31.10 -40.37 21.48
C ASP A 351 32.40 -40.98 20.91
N HIS A 352 33.49 -40.19 20.88
CA HIS A 352 34.82 -40.58 20.41
C HIS A 352 35.92 -40.14 21.40
N PRO A 353 36.12 -40.86 22.52
CA PRO A 353 37.01 -40.44 23.62
C PRO A 353 38.47 -40.18 23.22
N ASP A 354 38.98 -40.91 22.24
CA ASP A 354 40.36 -40.79 21.77
C ASP A 354 40.57 -39.64 20.76
N SER A 355 39.51 -38.86 20.46
CA SER A 355 39.59 -37.77 19.50
C SER A 355 40.42 -36.60 20.02
N SER A 356 41.26 -36.04 19.14
CA SER A 356 42.01 -34.79 19.39
C SER A 356 41.12 -33.52 19.48
N GLY A 357 39.80 -33.65 19.30
CA GLY A 357 38.83 -32.57 19.48
C GLY A 357 38.55 -31.71 18.24
N ALA A 358 37.32 -31.24 18.07
CA ALA A 358 36.91 -30.45 16.90
C ALA A 358 36.80 -28.96 17.22
N ARG A 359 37.52 -28.12 16.46
CA ARG A 359 37.37 -26.67 16.40
C ARG A 359 37.02 -26.31 14.98
N LEU A 360 35.81 -25.76 14.78
CA LEU A 360 35.29 -25.36 13.48
C LEU A 360 35.69 -23.91 13.21
N ASP A 361 36.27 -23.63 12.06
CA ASP A 361 36.71 -22.27 11.71
C ASP A 361 35.54 -21.29 11.63
N ILE A 362 34.49 -21.63 10.88
CA ILE A 362 33.23 -20.88 10.82
C ILE A 362 32.08 -21.88 10.85
N THR A 363 31.07 -21.62 11.67
CA THR A 363 29.84 -22.40 11.71
C THR A 363 28.63 -21.51 11.85
N TYR A 364 27.57 -21.83 11.12
CA TYR A 364 26.31 -21.11 11.28
C TYR A 364 25.08 -21.89 10.81
N ARG A 365 23.92 -21.35 11.19
CA ARG A 365 22.61 -21.85 10.80
C ARG A 365 22.05 -21.04 9.63
N ALA A 366 21.90 -21.65 8.46
CA ALA A 366 21.25 -21.00 7.33
C ALA A 366 19.74 -20.82 7.59
N SER A 367 19.13 -19.83 6.93
CA SER A 367 17.69 -19.59 6.95
C SER A 367 16.86 -20.79 6.47
N SER A 368 17.43 -21.61 5.58
CA SER A 368 16.86 -22.89 5.13
C SER A 368 16.83 -23.98 6.19
N GLY A 369 17.39 -23.74 7.39
CA GLY A 369 17.50 -24.76 8.44
C GLY A 369 18.60 -25.79 8.16
N ARG A 370 19.59 -25.47 7.31
CA ARG A 370 20.83 -26.27 7.15
C ARG A 370 21.91 -25.77 8.11
N HIS A 371 22.74 -26.69 8.60
CA HIS A 371 23.92 -26.35 9.37
C HIS A 371 25.11 -26.29 8.42
N ILE A 372 25.90 -25.23 8.52
CA ILE A 372 27.01 -25.01 7.59
C ILE A 372 28.28 -24.85 8.39
N VAL A 373 29.32 -25.54 7.94
CA VAL A 373 30.69 -25.43 8.44
C VAL A 373 31.57 -25.00 7.28
N VAL A 374 32.41 -24.00 7.50
CA VAL A 374 33.43 -23.59 6.55
C VAL A 374 34.77 -23.77 7.24
N GLU A 375 35.62 -24.59 6.63
CA GLU A 375 37.00 -24.82 7.03
C GLU A 375 37.90 -24.18 5.98
N LEU A 376 38.83 -23.33 6.41
CA LEU A 376 39.71 -22.61 5.51
C LEU A 376 41.12 -23.14 5.63
N LYS A 377 41.79 -23.35 4.50
CA LYS A 377 43.25 -23.48 4.46
C LYS A 377 43.86 -22.19 3.97
N LYS A 378 45.08 -21.89 4.43
CA LYS A 378 45.86 -20.73 3.99
C LYS A 378 45.81 -20.59 2.45
N PRO A 379 45.50 -19.39 1.92
CA PRO A 379 45.32 -19.16 0.47
C PRO A 379 46.50 -19.59 -0.41
N THR A 380 47.71 -19.64 0.15
CA THR A 380 48.93 -20.01 -0.57
C THR A 380 49.34 -21.47 -0.37
N LYS A 381 48.60 -22.24 0.45
CA LYS A 381 48.91 -23.64 0.74
C LYS A 381 48.35 -24.54 -0.36
N THR A 382 49.24 -24.99 -1.24
CA THR A 382 48.92 -25.82 -2.40
C THR A 382 49.15 -27.31 -2.17
N ALA A 383 50.11 -27.66 -1.30
CA ALA A 383 50.37 -29.04 -0.90
C ALA A 383 49.40 -29.47 0.23
N LEU A 384 48.29 -30.09 -0.16
CA LEU A 384 47.28 -30.63 0.74
C LEU A 384 47.01 -32.10 0.42
N GLY A 385 46.99 -32.95 1.47
CA GLY A 385 46.62 -34.36 1.37
C GLY A 385 45.11 -34.55 1.41
N TYR A 386 44.57 -35.35 0.49
CA TYR A 386 43.13 -35.63 0.47
C TYR A 386 42.65 -36.34 1.75
N TYR A 387 43.37 -37.37 2.20
CA TYR A 387 42.94 -38.19 3.33
C TYR A 387 42.95 -37.41 4.65
N ASP A 388 43.91 -36.52 4.86
CA ASP A 388 43.94 -35.64 6.04
C ASP A 388 42.71 -34.73 6.09
N LEU A 389 42.33 -34.16 4.94
CA LEU A 389 41.16 -33.28 4.82
C LEU A 389 39.84 -34.07 4.96
N TYR A 390 39.80 -35.28 4.43
CA TYR A 390 38.66 -36.18 4.58
C TYR A 390 38.44 -36.55 6.05
N GLU A 391 39.51 -36.92 6.76
CA GLU A 391 39.45 -37.21 8.20
C GLU A 391 38.96 -35.99 8.98
N GLN A 392 39.48 -34.79 8.66
CA GLN A 392 39.05 -33.55 9.29
C GLN A 392 37.55 -33.26 9.07
N VAL A 393 37.04 -33.45 7.85
CA VAL A 393 35.61 -33.28 7.54
C VAL A 393 34.74 -34.31 8.25
N SER A 394 35.14 -35.58 8.24
CA SER A 394 34.42 -36.64 8.95
C SER A 394 34.29 -36.30 10.43
N LYS A 395 35.39 -35.87 11.04
CA LYS A 395 35.43 -35.43 12.45
C LYS A 395 34.49 -34.25 12.74
N TYR A 396 34.36 -33.31 11.82
CA TYR A 396 33.44 -32.18 11.97
C TYR A 396 31.98 -32.59 11.83
N LYS A 397 31.68 -33.51 10.90
CA LYS A 397 30.35 -34.11 10.80
C LYS A 397 29.96 -34.78 12.12
N ASP A 398 30.83 -35.65 12.64
CA ASP A 398 30.59 -36.37 13.88
C ASP A 398 30.39 -35.38 15.05
N ALA A 399 31.22 -34.34 15.14
CA ALA A 399 31.12 -33.32 16.21
C ALA A 399 29.80 -32.55 16.17
N VAL A 400 29.33 -32.16 14.97
CA VAL A 400 28.05 -31.47 14.78
C VAL A 400 26.87 -32.39 15.10
N GLU A 401 26.93 -33.65 14.68
CA GLU A 401 25.90 -34.65 15.00
C GLU A 401 25.81 -34.89 16.53
N SER A 402 26.94 -35.08 17.21
CA SER A 402 27.01 -35.24 18.66
C SER A 402 26.46 -34.01 19.39
N TYR A 403 26.77 -32.81 18.90
CA TYR A 403 26.23 -31.55 19.44
C TYR A 403 24.70 -31.53 19.39
N TYR A 404 24.10 -31.83 18.23
CA TYR A 404 22.64 -31.84 18.09
C TYR A 404 21.97 -32.96 18.87
N LYS A 405 22.53 -34.16 18.90
CA LYS A 405 22.03 -35.27 19.73
C LYS A 405 22.01 -34.88 21.22
N ALA A 406 23.00 -34.12 21.69
CA ALA A 406 23.09 -33.69 23.08
C ALA A 406 22.18 -32.50 23.42
N LYS A 407 22.09 -31.50 22.53
CA LYS A 407 21.36 -30.25 22.78
C LYS A 407 19.89 -30.29 22.36
N GLU A 408 19.56 -31.07 21.34
CA GLU A 408 18.23 -31.19 20.77
C GLU A 408 17.85 -32.67 20.54
N PRO A 409 17.84 -33.51 21.58
CA PRO A 409 17.69 -34.97 21.46
C PRO A 409 16.38 -35.43 20.80
N ASN A 410 15.36 -34.58 20.81
CA ASN A 410 14.02 -34.87 20.28
C ASN A 410 13.79 -34.26 18.88
N LYS A 411 14.81 -33.68 18.24
CA LYS A 411 14.73 -33.15 16.89
C LYS A 411 15.64 -33.93 15.94
N PRO A 412 15.27 -34.07 14.66
CA PRO A 412 16.18 -34.63 13.68
C PRO A 412 17.43 -33.73 13.57
N VAL A 413 18.60 -34.36 13.44
CA VAL A 413 19.84 -33.62 13.16
C VAL A 413 19.64 -32.89 11.83
N PRO A 414 19.90 -31.57 11.77
CA PRO A 414 19.71 -30.86 10.54
C PRO A 414 20.65 -31.32 9.43
N ALA A 415 20.24 -31.13 8.18
CA ALA A 415 21.14 -31.35 7.07
C ALA A 415 22.38 -30.44 7.19
N LEU A 416 23.56 -31.01 6.91
CA LEU A 416 24.87 -30.42 7.12
C LEU A 416 25.59 -30.24 5.79
N ASP A 417 26.29 -29.12 5.63
CA ASP A 417 27.26 -28.90 4.56
C ASP A 417 28.60 -28.44 5.16
N ILE A 418 29.69 -29.07 4.70
CA ILE A 418 31.04 -28.72 5.12
C ILE A 418 31.82 -28.26 3.89
N TYR A 419 32.13 -26.97 3.83
CA TYR A 419 32.90 -26.35 2.76
C TYR A 419 34.38 -26.29 3.17
N LEU A 420 35.23 -26.91 2.35
CA LEU A 420 36.68 -26.82 2.45
C LEU A 420 37.18 -25.78 1.45
N LEU A 421 37.55 -24.59 1.94
CA LEU A 421 38.10 -23.53 1.11
C LEU A 421 39.62 -23.69 0.98
N VAL A 422 40.10 -23.97 -0.23
CA VAL A 422 41.49 -24.34 -0.52
C VAL A 422 42.08 -23.52 -1.67
N ALA A 423 43.41 -23.40 -1.72
CA ALA A 423 44.10 -22.77 -2.86
C ALA A 423 43.87 -23.53 -4.17
N GLN A 424 44.00 -24.86 -4.08
CA GLN A 424 43.79 -25.81 -5.15
C GLN A 424 43.27 -27.13 -4.57
N THR A 425 42.58 -27.93 -5.38
CA THR A 425 42.18 -29.26 -4.95
C THR A 425 43.41 -30.16 -4.71
N PRO A 426 43.35 -31.12 -3.78
CA PRO A 426 44.44 -32.06 -3.54
C PRO A 426 44.88 -32.81 -4.80
N SER A 427 46.17 -33.15 -4.88
CA SER A 427 46.69 -33.92 -6.01
C SER A 427 45.98 -35.27 -6.15
N GLY A 428 45.62 -35.62 -7.37
CA GLY A 428 44.87 -36.84 -7.68
C GLY A 428 43.43 -36.85 -7.13
N PHE A 429 42.83 -35.69 -6.85
CA PHE A 429 41.41 -35.58 -6.54
C PHE A 429 40.56 -35.86 -7.79
N ASP A 430 39.90 -37.01 -7.80
CA ASP A 430 39.07 -37.52 -8.89
C ASP A 430 37.60 -37.64 -8.48
N GLU A 431 36.76 -38.16 -9.37
CA GLU A 431 35.33 -38.36 -9.11
C GLU A 431 35.06 -39.29 -7.92
N SER A 432 35.88 -40.32 -7.74
CA SER A 432 35.72 -41.27 -6.64
C SER A 432 35.95 -40.57 -5.30
N LYS A 433 37.03 -39.78 -5.19
CA LYS A 433 37.31 -38.98 -3.99
C LYS A 433 36.26 -37.91 -3.76
N ARG A 434 35.75 -37.27 -4.82
CA ARG A 434 34.65 -36.31 -4.71
C ARG A 434 33.40 -36.96 -4.11
N LYS A 435 33.01 -38.14 -4.58
CA LYS A 435 31.85 -38.89 -4.06
C LYS A 435 32.04 -39.28 -2.60
N SER A 436 33.20 -39.83 -2.23
CA SER A 436 33.46 -40.16 -0.83
C SER A 436 33.42 -38.93 0.07
N LEU A 437 33.98 -37.79 -0.35
CA LEU A 437 33.90 -36.56 0.44
C LEU A 437 32.45 -36.08 0.62
N ALA A 438 31.61 -36.23 -0.40
CA ALA A 438 30.20 -35.89 -0.33
C ALA A 438 29.41 -36.80 0.64
N GLU A 439 29.79 -38.07 0.83
CA GLU A 439 29.17 -38.98 1.82
C GLU A 439 29.36 -38.51 3.27
N VAL A 440 30.42 -37.73 3.52
CA VAL A 440 30.66 -37.04 4.80
C VAL A 440 30.22 -35.57 4.77
N ASN A 441 29.34 -35.20 3.83
CA ASN A 441 28.80 -33.85 3.62
C ASN A 441 29.85 -32.78 3.27
N GLY A 442 31.04 -33.21 2.86
CA GLY A 442 32.14 -32.32 2.49
C GLY A 442 32.14 -31.94 1.02
N ARG A 443 32.66 -30.75 0.72
CA ARG A 443 32.98 -30.33 -0.65
C ARG A 443 34.15 -29.36 -0.68
N PHE A 444 34.93 -29.41 -1.76
CA PHE A 444 35.96 -28.42 -2.02
C PHE A 444 35.38 -27.22 -2.75
N ILE A 445 35.81 -26.03 -2.33
CA ILE A 445 35.71 -24.79 -3.09
C ILE A 445 37.11 -24.20 -3.15
N THR A 446 37.53 -23.72 -4.32
CA THR A 446 38.81 -22.99 -4.42
C THR A 446 38.59 -21.51 -4.22
N TYR A 447 39.58 -20.78 -3.67
CA TYR A 447 39.52 -19.32 -3.60
C TYR A 447 39.22 -18.70 -4.99
N THR A 448 39.89 -19.20 -6.02
CA THR A 448 39.68 -18.78 -7.41
C THR A 448 38.24 -19.01 -7.88
N GLN A 449 37.68 -20.20 -7.63
CA GLN A 449 36.29 -20.50 -7.98
C GLN A 449 35.33 -19.56 -7.25
N LEU A 450 35.51 -19.40 -5.94
CA LEU A 450 34.66 -18.55 -5.10
C LEU A 450 34.62 -17.10 -5.62
N ILE A 451 35.79 -16.55 -5.93
CA ILE A 451 35.94 -15.18 -6.46
C ILE A 451 35.28 -15.06 -7.84
N ASN A 452 35.54 -16.01 -8.74
CA ASN A 452 35.01 -15.98 -10.10
C ASN A 452 33.49 -16.13 -10.14
N ASP A 453 32.94 -17.04 -9.33
CA ASP A 453 31.50 -17.28 -9.24
C ASP A 453 30.80 -16.03 -8.69
N ALA A 454 31.33 -15.42 -7.62
CA ALA A 454 30.81 -14.18 -7.07
C ALA A 454 30.91 -13.02 -8.08
N GLN A 455 32.07 -12.83 -8.71
CA GLN A 455 32.28 -11.76 -9.70
C GLN A 455 31.34 -11.89 -10.89
N SER A 456 31.17 -13.09 -11.43
CA SER A 456 30.30 -13.35 -12.58
C SER A 456 28.83 -13.06 -12.26
N SER A 457 28.36 -13.45 -11.07
CA SER A 457 26.98 -13.22 -10.65
C SER A 457 26.63 -11.73 -10.54
N TYR A 458 27.54 -10.89 -10.03
CA TYR A 458 27.33 -9.45 -9.89
C TYR A 458 27.62 -8.66 -11.17
N GLN A 459 28.58 -9.10 -12.00
CA GLN A 459 28.91 -8.44 -13.27
C GLN A 459 27.80 -8.59 -14.32
N GLN A 460 27.17 -9.78 -14.41
CA GLN A 460 26.05 -10.02 -15.33
C GLN A 460 24.90 -9.04 -15.14
N TYR A 461 24.63 -8.64 -13.89
CA TYR A 461 23.58 -7.65 -13.59
C TYR A 461 23.92 -6.27 -14.18
N LEU A 462 25.17 -5.80 -14.02
CA LEU A 462 25.62 -4.51 -14.57
C LEU A 462 25.62 -4.50 -16.10
N ASP A 463 25.94 -5.64 -16.71
CA ASP A 463 25.98 -5.77 -18.16
C ASP A 463 24.56 -5.69 -18.77
N VAL A 464 23.56 -6.27 -18.11
CA VAL A 464 22.14 -6.20 -18.54
C VAL A 464 21.59 -4.77 -18.41
N THR A 465 21.91 -4.06 -17.34
CA THR A 465 21.44 -2.67 -17.12
C THR A 465 22.06 -1.68 -18.12
N ASN A 466 23.32 -1.90 -18.55
CA ASN A 466 23.93 -1.09 -19.61
C ASN A 466 23.24 -1.27 -20.98
N VAL A 467 22.57 -2.41 -21.22
CA VAL A 467 21.85 -2.72 -22.47
C VAL A 467 20.43 -2.14 -22.47
N THR A 468 19.81 -1.89 -21.31
CA THR A 468 18.45 -1.33 -21.20
C THR A 468 18.41 0.20 -21.22
N GLY A 469 19.54 0.90 -21.02
CA GLY A 469 19.64 2.36 -21.10
C GLY A 469 19.08 3.03 -22.38
N PRO A 470 19.14 2.41 -23.58
CA PRO A 470 18.48 2.93 -24.78
C PRO A 470 16.95 2.95 -24.68
N LEU A 471 16.33 1.96 -24.01
CA LEU A 471 14.88 1.89 -23.83
C LEU A 471 14.41 2.98 -22.85
N GLU A 472 15.12 3.21 -21.75
CA GLU A 472 14.85 4.33 -20.83
C GLU A 472 15.00 5.69 -21.52
N THR A 473 15.98 5.83 -22.40
CA THR A 473 16.18 7.08 -23.18
C THR A 473 15.03 7.33 -24.16
N ILE A 474 14.38 6.28 -24.66
CA ILE A 474 13.19 6.37 -25.51
C ILE A 474 11.94 6.65 -24.65
N LEU A 475 11.79 5.98 -23.51
CA LEU A 475 10.67 6.20 -22.59
C LEU A 475 10.67 7.62 -21.99
N LYS A 476 11.85 8.23 -21.77
CA LYS A 476 11.99 9.65 -21.36
C LYS A 476 11.65 10.67 -22.45
N LYS A 477 11.47 10.24 -23.70
CA LYS A 477 11.09 11.09 -24.84
C LYS A 477 9.60 11.04 -25.18
N LEU A 478 8.88 10.08 -24.59
CA LEU A 478 7.42 10.03 -24.56
C LEU A 478 6.93 10.82 -23.35
#